data_AF-A0A7V3RMJ6-F1
#
_entry.id   AF-A0A7V3RMJ6-F1
#
_cell.length_a   1.000
_cell.length_b   1.000
_cell.length_c   1.000
_cell.angle_alpha   90.00
_cell.angle_beta   90.00
_cell.angle_gamma   90.00
#
_symmetry.space_group_name_H-M   'P 1'
#
loop_
_entity.id
_entity.type
_entity.pdbx_description
1 polymer ?
#
loop_
_entity_poly.entity_id
_entity_poly.type
_entity_poly.pdbx_seq_one_letter_code
_entity_poly.pdbx_strand_id
1 'polypeptide(L)'
;MRSPCPAPRPSELYHRWRDGSADPGNRPCLSLRLALIAWLILGTAVSIRTVIHPSHHTVFPIFAASAEHWWGNCSLYKLYPGLDRFRYPPVFALFVTPFSALGLTPGGILWSWLSIAVFVAGLWQYLRDVVPSRWTQQRKALFLLLGGLGALRGLWNAQSNALIAGLVLLGTAALARVASQAYGSRQAEGLKQALGLGAAKGWW
;
A
#
# COMPACT_ATOMS: atom_id res chain seq x y z
N MET A 1 -27.41 -13.30 59.47
CA MET A 1 -27.47 -13.95 58.14
C MET A 1 -27.29 -12.87 57.08
N ARG A 2 -26.20 -12.88 56.32
CA ARG A 2 -25.99 -11.94 55.19
C ARG A 2 -26.62 -12.57 53.95
N SER A 3 -27.56 -11.86 53.33
CA SER A 3 -28.19 -12.27 52.08
C SER A 3 -27.13 -12.43 50.98
N PRO A 4 -27.24 -13.44 50.09
CA PRO A 4 -26.29 -13.60 48.98
C PRO A 4 -26.38 -12.40 48.02
N CYS A 5 -25.23 -11.87 47.60
CA CYS A 5 -25.18 -10.90 46.50
C CYS A 5 -25.81 -11.53 45.24
N PRO A 6 -26.74 -10.86 44.56
CA PRO A 6 -27.27 -11.35 43.30
C PRO A 6 -26.16 -11.40 42.25
N ALA A 7 -26.12 -12.50 41.49
CA ALA A 7 -25.18 -12.66 40.39
C ALA A 7 -25.43 -11.56 39.33
N PRO A 8 -24.37 -10.97 38.75
CA PRO A 8 -24.50 -9.91 37.76
C PRO A 8 -25.24 -10.43 36.53
N ARG A 9 -26.11 -9.58 35.95
CA ARG A 9 -26.89 -9.97 34.77
C ARG A 9 -25.97 -10.10 33.55
N PRO A 10 -26.26 -11.00 32.59
CA PRO A 10 -25.46 -11.14 31.37
C PRO A 10 -25.28 -9.83 30.57
N SER A 11 -26.28 -8.94 30.61
CA SER A 11 -26.20 -7.62 29.99
C SER A 11 -25.17 -6.70 30.66
N GLU A 12 -25.03 -6.77 31.99
CA GLU A 12 -24.03 -6.00 32.73
C GLU A 12 -22.61 -6.51 32.47
N LEU A 13 -22.44 -7.82 32.30
CA LEU A 13 -21.17 -8.39 31.85
C LEU A 13 -20.81 -7.94 30.43
N TYR A 14 -21.79 -7.84 29.54
CA TYR A 14 -21.57 -7.36 28.18
C TYR A 14 -21.19 -5.87 28.13
N HIS A 15 -21.89 -5.02 28.88
CA HIS A 15 -21.53 -3.61 29.02
C HIS A 15 -20.17 -3.45 29.71
N ARG A 16 -19.89 -4.21 30.77
CA ARG A 16 -18.59 -4.17 31.46
C ARG A 16 -17.45 -4.69 30.60
N TRP A 17 -17.66 -5.64 29.71
CA TRP A 17 -16.63 -6.07 28.75
C TRP A 17 -16.40 -5.02 27.65
N ARG A 18 -17.48 -4.42 27.14
CA ARG A 18 -17.44 -3.32 26.18
C ARG A 18 -16.78 -2.06 26.73
N ASP A 19 -17.06 -1.74 27.99
CA ASP A 19 -16.65 -0.50 28.65
C ASP A 19 -15.36 -0.69 29.48
N GLY A 20 -15.06 -1.94 29.90
CA GLY A 20 -13.92 -2.30 30.76
C GLY A 20 -12.60 -2.55 30.04
N SER A 21 -12.45 -2.09 28.79
CA SER A 21 -11.23 -2.22 28.01
C SER A 21 -10.47 -0.90 27.85
N ALA A 22 -10.31 -0.10 28.90
CA ALA A 22 -9.38 1.02 28.90
C ALA A 22 -8.94 1.42 30.32
N ASP A 23 -7.91 0.76 30.84
CA ASP A 23 -6.92 1.50 31.63
C ASP A 23 -6.14 2.39 30.64
N PRO A 24 -6.26 3.74 30.68
CA PRO A 24 -5.62 4.63 29.72
C PRO A 24 -4.12 4.83 29.99
N GLY A 25 -3.61 4.32 31.11
CA GLY A 25 -2.22 4.45 31.50
C GLY A 25 -1.34 3.41 30.81
N ASN A 26 -0.66 3.80 29.72
CA ASN A 26 0.55 3.13 29.23
C ASN A 26 0.42 1.88 28.32
N ARG A 27 -0.59 1.81 27.45
CA ARG A 27 -0.45 0.98 26.23
C ARG A 27 0.38 1.77 25.22
N PRO A 28 1.53 1.28 24.72
CA PRO A 28 2.27 1.96 23.67
C PRO A 28 1.37 2.06 22.45
N CYS A 29 0.77 3.23 22.27
CA CYS A 29 -0.10 3.52 21.16
C CYS A 29 0.78 3.51 19.91
N LEU A 30 0.55 2.56 19.00
CA LEU A 30 1.31 2.51 17.75
C LEU A 30 1.07 3.81 16.98
N SER A 31 2.09 4.65 16.92
CA SER A 31 2.01 5.92 16.21
C SER A 31 2.25 5.70 14.72
N LEU A 32 1.60 6.50 13.89
CA LEU A 32 1.84 6.51 12.44
C LEU A 32 3.32 6.76 12.11
N ARG A 33 4.01 7.58 12.92
CA ARG A 33 5.44 7.84 12.78
C ARG A 33 6.27 6.56 12.91
N LEU A 34 5.96 5.70 13.89
CA LEU A 34 6.65 4.42 14.06
C LEU A 34 6.43 3.50 12.86
N ALA A 35 5.23 3.47 12.29
CA ALA A 35 4.98 2.70 11.07
C ALA A 35 5.82 3.19 9.89
N LEU A 36 5.92 4.51 9.68
CA LEU A 36 6.76 5.08 8.63
C LEU A 36 8.25 4.84 8.87
N ILE A 37 8.71 4.92 10.12
CA ILE A 37 10.09 4.56 10.48
C ILE A 37 10.37 3.09 10.15
N ALA A 38 9.44 2.18 10.42
CA ALA A 38 9.60 0.77 10.05
C ALA A 38 9.76 0.57 8.54
N TRP A 39 9.04 1.34 7.72
CA TRP A 39 9.21 1.34 6.26
C TRP A 39 10.58 1.86 5.82
N LEU A 40 11.09 2.92 6.46
CA LEU A 40 12.43 3.44 6.21
C LEU A 40 13.50 2.43 6.61
N ILE A 41 13.35 1.78 7.76
CA ILE A 41 14.25 0.71 8.21
C ILE A 41 14.26 -0.44 7.19
N LEU A 42 13.09 -0.85 6.69
CA LEU A 42 12.98 -1.88 5.66
C LEU A 42 13.71 -1.47 4.37
N GLY A 43 13.48 -0.25 3.87
CA GLY A 43 14.16 0.25 2.66
C GLY A 43 15.67 0.32 2.83
N THR A 44 16.15 0.79 3.98
CA THR A 44 17.58 0.80 4.33
C THR A 44 18.14 -0.61 4.42
N ALA A 45 17.45 -1.55 5.07
CA ALA A 45 17.90 -2.94 5.18
C ALA A 45 18.03 -3.62 3.81
N VAL A 46 17.05 -3.42 2.91
CA VAL A 46 17.10 -3.90 1.53
C VAL A 46 18.25 -3.25 0.77
N SER A 47 18.51 -1.96 1.00
CA SER A 47 19.64 -1.25 0.38
C SER A 47 20.97 -1.82 0.82
N ILE A 48 21.19 -2.02 2.13
CA ILE A 48 22.40 -2.64 2.70
C ILE A 48 22.58 -4.03 2.11
N ARG A 49 21.53 -4.87 2.09
CA ARG A 49 21.57 -6.21 1.50
C ARG A 49 21.97 -6.18 0.03
N THR A 50 21.49 -5.20 -0.72
CA THR A 50 21.81 -5.03 -2.15
C THR A 50 23.26 -4.57 -2.35
N VAL A 51 23.80 -3.73 -1.46
CA VAL A 51 25.23 -3.35 -1.50
C VAL A 51 26.14 -4.54 -1.23
N ILE A 52 25.84 -5.34 -0.21
CA ILE A 52 26.69 -6.49 0.18
C ILE A 52 26.55 -7.63 -0.84
N HIS A 53 25.32 -7.92 -1.30
CA HIS A 53 25.02 -9.03 -2.20
C HIS A 53 24.06 -8.58 -3.32
N PRO A 54 24.56 -7.91 -4.37
CA PRO A 54 23.73 -7.34 -5.43
C PRO A 54 23.07 -8.40 -6.34
N SER A 55 23.62 -9.60 -6.40
CA SER A 55 23.14 -10.70 -7.25
C SER A 55 22.43 -11.84 -6.51
N HIS A 56 22.56 -11.92 -5.17
CA HIS A 56 21.93 -12.99 -4.38
C HIS A 56 20.61 -12.57 -3.75
N HIS A 57 19.67 -13.51 -3.65
CA HIS A 57 18.34 -13.30 -3.05
C HIS A 57 17.61 -12.06 -3.60
N THR A 58 17.74 -11.83 -4.91
CA THR A 58 17.06 -10.75 -5.62
C THR A 58 16.69 -11.18 -7.03
N VAL A 59 15.58 -10.66 -7.54
CA VAL A 59 15.19 -10.83 -8.94
C VAL A 59 15.68 -9.69 -9.84
N PHE A 60 16.21 -8.60 -9.26
CA PHE A 60 16.67 -7.44 -10.02
C PHE A 60 17.71 -7.76 -11.11
N PRO A 61 18.68 -8.69 -10.90
CA PRO A 61 19.60 -9.09 -11.96
C PRO A 61 18.90 -9.64 -13.22
N ILE A 62 17.77 -10.34 -13.07
CA ILE A 62 16.98 -10.83 -14.20
C ILE A 62 16.34 -9.65 -14.95
N PHE A 63 15.95 -8.59 -14.24
CA PHE A 63 15.37 -7.38 -14.84
C PHE A 63 16.43 -6.56 -15.56
N ALA A 64 17.62 -6.41 -14.98
CA ALA A 64 18.72 -5.72 -15.62
C ALA A 64 19.14 -6.46 -16.91
N ALA A 65 19.37 -7.77 -16.81
CA ALA A 65 19.75 -8.59 -17.96
C ALA A 65 18.67 -8.62 -19.05
N SER A 66 17.38 -8.53 -18.69
CA SER A 66 16.31 -8.46 -19.70
C SER A 66 16.30 -7.13 -20.45
N ALA A 67 16.63 -6.01 -19.80
CA ALA A 67 16.83 -4.74 -20.49
C ALA A 67 18.02 -4.81 -21.46
N GLU A 68 19.15 -5.37 -21.02
CA GLU A 68 20.33 -5.56 -21.90
C GLU A 68 20.00 -6.44 -23.10
N HIS A 69 19.27 -7.55 -22.90
CA HIS A 69 18.84 -8.42 -23.98
C HIS A 69 17.91 -7.71 -24.96
N TRP A 70 16.98 -6.87 -24.47
CA TRP A 70 16.10 -6.08 -25.32
C TRP A 70 16.90 -5.18 -26.28
N TRP A 71 17.84 -4.40 -25.73
CA TRP A 71 18.66 -3.48 -26.51
C TRP A 71 19.70 -4.18 -27.38
N GLY A 72 20.15 -5.37 -26.98
CA GLY A 72 21.05 -6.23 -27.75
C GLY A 72 20.35 -7.07 -28.83
N ASN A 73 19.04 -6.91 -29.05
CA ASN A 73 18.24 -7.73 -29.96
C ASN A 73 18.34 -9.24 -29.66
N CYS A 74 18.47 -9.58 -28.38
CA CYS A 74 18.53 -10.93 -27.86
C CYS A 74 17.17 -11.39 -27.34
N SER A 75 16.92 -12.69 -27.35
CA SER A 75 15.68 -13.25 -26.79
C SER A 75 15.57 -13.00 -25.29
N LEU A 76 14.49 -12.34 -24.88
CA LEU A 76 14.16 -12.05 -23.48
C LEU A 76 13.86 -13.31 -22.65
N TYR A 77 13.20 -14.29 -23.25
CA TYR A 77 12.62 -15.45 -22.56
C TYR A 77 13.57 -16.65 -22.42
N LYS A 78 14.89 -16.40 -22.55
CA LYS A 78 15.92 -17.42 -22.33
C LYS A 78 16.18 -17.62 -20.83
N LEU A 79 16.85 -18.72 -20.51
CA LEU A 79 17.39 -18.94 -19.17
C LEU A 79 18.63 -18.04 -18.99
N TYR A 80 18.64 -17.24 -17.93
CA TYR A 80 19.79 -16.42 -17.57
C TYR A 80 20.73 -17.26 -16.67
N PRO A 81 22.03 -17.41 -17.01
CA PRO A 81 22.95 -18.24 -16.23
C PRO A 81 23.02 -17.82 -14.76
N GLY A 82 22.95 -18.79 -13.84
CA GLY A 82 22.93 -18.51 -12.39
C GLY A 82 21.63 -17.86 -11.87
N LEU A 83 20.63 -17.70 -12.74
CA LEU A 83 19.34 -17.06 -12.48
C LEU A 83 18.19 -17.90 -13.12
N ASP A 84 16.97 -17.36 -13.09
CA ASP A 84 15.77 -17.95 -13.71
C ASP A 84 15.42 -17.24 -15.03
N ARG A 85 14.38 -17.68 -15.72
CA ARG A 85 13.82 -17.05 -16.92
C ARG A 85 13.11 -15.76 -16.58
N PHE A 86 13.20 -14.77 -17.47
CA PHE A 86 12.35 -13.58 -17.44
C PHE A 86 10.91 -13.96 -17.80
N ARG A 87 9.92 -13.55 -16.99
CA ARG A 87 8.50 -13.95 -17.11
C ARG A 87 7.54 -12.78 -17.34
N TYR A 88 8.07 -11.60 -17.65
CA TYR A 88 7.30 -10.38 -17.77
C TYR A 88 7.05 -10.00 -19.24
N PRO A 89 6.05 -9.15 -19.52
CA PRO A 89 5.85 -8.60 -20.86
C PRO A 89 7.09 -7.84 -21.36
N PRO A 90 7.35 -7.76 -22.68
CA PRO A 90 8.53 -7.09 -23.21
C PRO A 90 8.65 -5.61 -22.82
N VAL A 91 7.52 -4.91 -22.70
CA VAL A 91 7.46 -3.52 -22.21
C VAL A 91 8.07 -3.36 -20.82
N PHE A 92 8.08 -4.41 -20.00
CA PHE A 92 8.73 -4.35 -18.70
C PHE A 92 10.26 -4.21 -18.81
N ALA A 93 10.89 -4.80 -19.84
CA ALA A 93 12.32 -4.65 -20.10
C ALA A 93 12.69 -3.19 -20.45
N LEU A 94 11.83 -2.52 -21.22
CA LEU A 94 11.95 -1.09 -21.49
C LEU A 94 11.80 -0.26 -20.20
N PHE A 95 10.81 -0.57 -19.38
CA PHE A 95 10.58 0.13 -18.11
C PHE A 95 11.76 0.02 -17.13
N VAL A 96 12.42 -1.14 -17.08
CA VAL A 96 13.57 -1.35 -16.17
C VAL A 96 14.91 -0.86 -16.74
N THR A 97 14.96 -0.45 -18.01
CA THR A 97 16.16 0.08 -18.68
C THR A 97 16.90 1.18 -17.89
N PRO A 98 16.26 2.26 -17.40
CA PRO A 98 16.97 3.30 -16.66
C PRO A 98 17.60 2.79 -15.36
N PHE A 99 17.01 1.77 -14.73
CA PHE A 99 17.60 1.14 -13.54
C PHE A 99 18.76 0.22 -13.90
N SER A 100 18.62 -0.53 -15.00
CA SER A 100 19.67 -1.39 -15.53
C SER A 100 20.92 -0.61 -15.91
N ALA A 101 20.76 0.56 -16.53
CA ALA A 101 21.87 1.42 -16.96
C ALA A 101 22.76 1.90 -15.80
N LEU A 102 22.24 1.90 -14.58
CA LEU A 102 23.00 2.27 -13.38
C LEU A 102 23.83 1.09 -12.84
N GLY A 103 23.60 -0.12 -13.32
CA GLY A 103 24.19 -1.35 -12.81
C GLY A 103 23.40 -1.95 -11.64
N LEU A 104 23.84 -3.13 -11.18
CA LEU A 104 23.07 -3.96 -10.23
C LEU A 104 22.81 -3.29 -8.88
N THR A 105 23.80 -2.57 -8.34
CA THR A 105 23.70 -1.98 -7.00
C THR A 105 22.82 -0.72 -6.97
N PRO A 106 23.20 0.41 -7.59
CA PRO A 106 22.37 1.61 -7.55
C PRO A 106 21.02 1.39 -8.27
N GLY A 107 20.98 0.61 -9.34
CA GLY A 107 19.75 0.22 -10.02
C GLY A 107 18.82 -0.57 -9.11
N GLY A 108 19.35 -1.58 -8.42
CA GLY A 108 18.57 -2.44 -7.51
C GLY A 108 18.05 -1.68 -6.28
N ILE A 109 18.86 -0.74 -5.75
CA ILE A 109 18.45 0.16 -4.67
C ILE A 109 17.30 1.04 -5.13
N LEU A 110 17.44 1.74 -6.26
CA LEU A 110 16.40 2.63 -6.79
C LEU A 110 15.13 1.87 -7.14
N TRP A 111 15.25 0.68 -7.72
CA TRP A 111 14.12 -0.21 -8.00
C TRP A 111 13.36 -0.60 -6.73
N SER A 112 14.08 -0.93 -5.66
CA SER A 112 13.48 -1.29 -4.38
C SER A 112 12.78 -0.09 -3.73
N TRP A 113 13.42 1.08 -3.73
CA TRP A 113 12.82 2.31 -3.19
C TRP A 113 11.60 2.77 -3.99
N LEU A 114 11.62 2.65 -5.32
CA LEU A 114 10.46 2.90 -6.16
C LEU A 114 9.30 1.98 -5.76
N SER A 115 9.58 0.68 -5.64
CA SER A 115 8.56 -0.31 -5.27
C SER A 115 7.97 -0.04 -3.88
N ILE A 116 8.80 0.30 -2.89
CA ILE A 116 8.36 0.68 -1.54
C ILE A 116 7.53 1.97 -1.59
N ALA A 117 8.01 3.01 -2.26
CA ALA A 117 7.35 4.31 -2.32
C ALA A 117 5.97 4.21 -2.97
N VAL A 118 5.86 3.52 -4.11
CA VAL A 118 4.58 3.32 -4.80
C VAL A 118 3.63 2.48 -3.95
N PHE A 119 4.13 1.44 -3.28
CA PHE A 119 3.29 0.61 -2.42
C PHE A 119 2.77 1.36 -1.19
N VAL A 120 3.63 2.09 -0.48
CA VAL A 120 3.24 2.93 0.67
C VAL A 120 2.28 4.03 0.23
N ALA A 121 2.53 4.68 -0.91
CA ALA A 121 1.62 5.68 -1.47
C ALA A 121 0.25 5.09 -1.81
N GLY A 122 0.22 3.88 -2.40
CA GLY A 122 -1.00 3.14 -2.67
C GLY A 122 -1.80 2.82 -1.41
N LEU A 123 -1.15 2.26 -0.39
CA LEU A 123 -1.77 2.00 0.92
C LEU A 123 -2.31 3.28 1.56
N TRP A 124 -1.55 4.37 1.48
CA TRP A 124 -1.93 5.66 2.05
C TRP A 124 -3.14 6.29 1.35
N GLN A 125 -3.14 6.32 0.02
CA GLN A 125 -4.28 6.85 -0.74
C GLN A 125 -5.53 5.97 -0.57
N TYR A 126 -5.36 4.64 -0.52
CA TYR A 126 -6.44 3.72 -0.24
C TYR A 126 -7.07 3.98 1.14
N LEU A 127 -6.26 4.18 2.18
CA LEU A 127 -6.73 4.56 3.52
C LEU A 127 -7.49 5.89 3.53
N ARG A 128 -7.13 6.83 2.64
CA ARG A 128 -7.74 8.17 2.59
C ARG A 128 -9.07 8.17 1.84
N ASP A 129 -9.12 7.49 0.71
CA ASP A 129 -10.18 7.68 -0.29
C ASP A 129 -11.17 6.50 -0.35
N VAL A 130 -10.81 5.32 0.16
CA VAL A 130 -11.65 4.12 0.12
C VAL A 130 -12.10 3.69 1.52
N VAL A 131 -11.20 3.74 2.50
CA VAL A 131 -11.49 3.28 3.86
C VAL A 131 -12.33 4.31 4.64
N PRO A 132 -13.31 3.91 5.46
CA PRO A 132 -14.17 4.84 6.18
C PRO A 132 -13.40 5.83 7.06
N SER A 133 -13.78 7.11 6.99
CA SER A 133 -13.11 8.26 7.65
C SER A 133 -12.93 8.16 9.18
N ARG A 134 -13.54 7.17 9.86
CA ARG A 134 -13.54 7.03 11.33
C ARG A 134 -12.36 6.22 11.90
N TRP A 135 -11.36 5.89 11.09
CA TRP A 135 -10.22 5.09 11.58
C TRP A 135 -9.26 5.91 12.45
N THR A 136 -8.96 5.40 13.63
CA THR A 136 -7.96 5.97 14.55
C THR A 136 -6.56 5.88 13.94
N GLN A 137 -5.63 6.74 14.41
CA GLN A 137 -4.24 6.73 13.94
C GLN A 137 -3.56 5.38 14.17
N GLN A 138 -3.89 4.68 15.26
CA GLN A 138 -3.38 3.33 15.55
C GLN A 138 -3.81 2.30 14.49
N ARG A 139 -5.08 2.34 14.05
CA ARG A 139 -5.57 1.42 13.00
C ARG A 139 -4.91 1.69 11.66
N LYS A 140 -4.68 2.96 11.32
CA LYS A 140 -3.91 3.35 10.12
C LYS A 140 -2.47 2.85 10.19
N ALA A 141 -1.81 3.02 11.33
CA ALA A 141 -0.46 2.53 11.55
C ALA A 141 -0.39 0.99 11.44
N LEU A 142 -1.32 0.29 12.07
CA LEU A 142 -1.41 -1.18 12.00
C LEU A 142 -1.65 -1.65 10.56
N PHE A 143 -2.53 -0.98 9.81
CA PHE A 143 -2.75 -1.29 8.39
C PHE A 143 -1.47 -1.16 7.56
N LEU A 144 -0.71 -0.08 7.74
CA LEU A 144 0.57 0.10 7.04
C LEU A 144 1.59 -0.97 7.42
N LEU A 145 1.67 -1.35 8.69
CA LEU A 145 2.58 -2.40 9.14
C LEU A 145 2.17 -3.78 8.60
N LEU A 146 0.88 -4.12 8.64
CA LEU A 146 0.38 -5.37 8.08
C LEU A 146 0.59 -5.43 6.56
N GLY A 147 0.38 -4.32 5.85
CA GLY A 147 0.74 -4.21 4.44
C GLY A 147 2.23 -4.47 4.20
N GLY A 148 3.10 -3.91 5.06
CA GLY A 148 4.53 -4.17 5.05
C GLY A 148 4.90 -5.63 5.29
N LEU A 149 4.30 -6.26 6.29
CA LEU A 149 4.49 -7.69 6.57
C LEU A 149 4.05 -8.56 5.39
N GLY A 150 2.89 -8.26 4.77
CA GLY A 150 2.41 -8.98 3.60
C GLY A 150 3.31 -8.83 2.37
N ALA A 151 3.94 -7.67 2.19
CA ALA A 151 4.85 -7.40 1.09
C ALA A 151 6.32 -7.76 1.39
N LEU A 152 6.66 -8.09 2.63
CA LEU A 152 8.04 -8.18 3.12
C LEU A 152 8.91 -9.09 2.26
N ARG A 153 8.46 -10.32 2.00
CA ARG A 153 9.21 -11.29 1.19
C ARG A 153 9.42 -10.83 -0.25
N GLY A 154 8.43 -10.16 -0.82
CA GLY A 154 8.51 -9.60 -2.17
C GLY A 154 9.54 -8.46 -2.23
N LEU A 155 9.44 -7.52 -1.29
CA LEU A 155 10.32 -6.36 -1.18
C LEU A 155 11.77 -6.76 -0.88
N TRP A 156 11.97 -7.74 0.01
CA TRP A 156 13.30 -8.25 0.35
C TRP A 156 14.04 -8.83 -0.87
N ASN A 157 13.28 -9.48 -1.76
CA ASN A 157 13.77 -10.08 -2.99
C ASN A 157 13.70 -9.14 -4.20
N ALA A 158 13.37 -7.85 -4.00
CA ALA A 158 13.21 -6.86 -5.06
C ALA A 158 12.20 -7.25 -6.16
N GLN A 159 11.15 -8.00 -5.80
CA GLN A 159 10.09 -8.41 -6.72
C GLN A 159 9.14 -7.25 -7.06
N SER A 160 8.58 -7.27 -8.27
CA SER A 160 7.64 -6.26 -8.76
C SER A 160 6.25 -6.30 -8.08
N ASN A 161 5.95 -7.31 -7.26
CA ASN A 161 4.60 -7.52 -6.70
C ASN A 161 4.12 -6.32 -5.88
N ALA A 162 5.00 -5.73 -5.05
CA ALA A 162 4.66 -4.56 -4.25
C ALA A 162 4.39 -3.33 -5.12
N LEU A 163 5.18 -3.13 -6.17
CA LEU A 163 4.96 -2.07 -7.15
C LEU A 163 3.59 -2.20 -7.82
N ILE A 164 3.27 -3.39 -8.34
CA ILE A 164 1.98 -3.66 -9.00
C ILE A 164 0.82 -3.49 -8.03
N ALA A 165 0.92 -4.04 -6.81
CA ALA A 165 -0.11 -3.87 -5.78
C ALA A 165 -0.31 -2.39 -5.43
N GLY A 166 0.77 -1.62 -5.32
CA GLY A 166 0.72 -0.18 -5.07
C GLY A 166 -0.01 0.57 -6.18
N LEU A 167 0.30 0.28 -7.45
CA LEU A 167 -0.39 0.87 -8.60
C LEU A 167 -1.88 0.52 -8.63
N VAL A 168 -2.24 -0.72 -8.31
CA VAL A 168 -3.66 -1.14 -8.20
C VAL A 168 -4.37 -0.37 -7.08
N LEU A 169 -3.73 -0.22 -5.92
CA LEU A 169 -4.30 0.56 -4.80
C LEU A 169 -4.44 2.05 -5.15
N LEU A 170 -3.48 2.63 -5.86
CA LEU A 170 -3.58 4.00 -6.37
C LEU A 170 -4.73 4.16 -7.38
N GLY A 171 -4.88 3.21 -8.30
CA GLY A 171 -5.96 3.19 -9.28
C GLY A 171 -7.34 3.08 -8.61
N THR A 172 -7.49 2.19 -7.63
CA THR A 172 -8.74 2.05 -6.88
C THR A 172 -9.08 3.31 -6.08
N ALA A 173 -8.09 3.93 -5.41
CA ALA A 173 -8.27 5.20 -4.73
C ALA A 173 -8.69 6.33 -5.68
N ALA A 174 -8.09 6.40 -6.88
CA ALA A 174 -8.47 7.39 -7.89
C ALA A 174 -9.92 7.21 -8.36
N LEU A 175 -10.34 5.97 -8.63
CA LEU A 175 -11.72 5.66 -9.01
C LEU A 175 -12.72 6.02 -7.90
N ALA A 176 -12.39 5.74 -6.64
CA ALA A 176 -13.23 6.08 -5.50
C ALA A 176 -13.43 7.60 -5.34
N ARG A 177 -12.38 8.40 -5.57
CA ARG A 177 -12.48 9.87 -5.58
C ARG A 177 -13.42 10.38 -6.68
N VAL A 178 -13.31 9.86 -7.89
CA VAL A 178 -14.21 10.24 -8.99
C VAL A 178 -15.66 9.83 -8.70
N ALA A 179 -15.87 8.63 -8.17
CA ALA A 179 -17.21 8.13 -7.83
C ALA A 179 -17.89 8.96 -6.73
N SER A 180 -17.14 9.31 -5.67
CA SER A 180 -17.66 10.14 -4.57
C SER A 180 -18.02 11.56 -5.01
N GLN A 181 -17.22 12.17 -5.89
CA GLN A 181 -17.53 13.48 -6.47
C GLN A 181 -18.80 13.43 -7.33
N ALA A 182 -18.90 12.44 -8.22
CA ALA A 182 -20.07 12.27 -9.08
C ALA A 182 -21.37 12.03 -8.29
N TYR A 183 -21.29 11.32 -7.15
CA TYR A 183 -22.42 11.13 -6.25
C TYR A 183 -22.84 12.45 -5.57
N GLY A 184 -21.87 13.22 -5.06
CA GLY A 184 -22.14 14.51 -4.42
C GLY A 184 -22.79 15.53 -5.37
N SER A 185 -22.34 15.59 -6.62
CA SER A 185 -22.94 16.46 -7.65
C SER A 185 -24.40 16.08 -7.94
N ARG A 186 -24.70 14.79 -8.12
CA ARG A 186 -26.07 14.31 -8.35
C ARG A 186 -26.99 14.58 -7.16
N GLN A 187 -26.49 14.41 -5.95
CA GLN A 187 -27.26 14.68 -4.74
C GLN A 187 -27.58 16.18 -4.60
N ALA A 188 -26.62 17.06 -4.89
CA ALA A 188 -26.84 18.51 -4.86
C ALA A 188 -27.85 18.96 -5.92
N GLU A 189 -27.82 18.37 -7.11
CA GLU A 189 -28.79 18.65 -8.17
C GLU A 189 -30.20 18.17 -7.82
N GLY A 190 -30.33 16.94 -7.29
CA GLY A 190 -31.61 16.43 -6.78
C GLY A 190 -32.18 17.28 -5.65
N LEU A 191 -31.33 17.79 -4.75
CA LEU A 191 -31.76 18.71 -3.69
C LEU A 191 -32.28 20.03 -4.26
N LYS A 192 -31.59 20.62 -5.26
CA LYS A 192 -32.04 21.85 -5.93
C LYS A 192 -33.40 21.66 -6.61
N GLN A 193 -33.62 20.52 -7.24
CA GLN A 193 -34.90 20.17 -7.86
C GLN A 193 -36.00 19.99 -6.81
N ALA A 194 -35.73 19.24 -5.73
CA ALA A 194 -36.67 19.03 -4.63
C ALA A 194 -37.06 20.32 -3.91
N LEU A 195 -36.14 21.28 -3.81
CA LEU A 195 -36.38 22.61 -3.23
C LEU A 195 -37.03 23.61 -4.20
N GLY A 196 -37.38 23.19 -5.43
CA GLY A 196 -37.99 24.09 -6.42
C GLY A 196 -37.06 25.19 -6.94
N LEU A 197 -35.75 25.10 -6.67
CA LEU A 197 -34.73 26.05 -7.10
C LEU A 197 -34.21 25.75 -8.52
N GLY A 198 -34.81 24.77 -9.19
CA GLY A 198 -34.53 24.41 -10.58
C GLY A 198 -35.12 25.42 -11.55
N ALA A 199 -34.35 26.45 -11.88
CA ALA A 199 -34.51 27.33 -13.03
C ALA A 199 -35.93 27.84 -13.31
N ALA A 200 -36.25 29.01 -12.73
CA ALA A 200 -37.06 30.01 -13.42
C ALA A 200 -36.30 30.47 -14.68
N LYS A 201 -36.27 29.62 -15.72
CA LYS A 201 -35.76 29.96 -17.04
C LYS A 201 -36.88 30.64 -17.81
N GLY A 202 -36.83 31.97 -17.83
CA GLY A 202 -37.23 32.84 -18.94
C GLY A 202 -38.63 32.66 -19.51
N TRP A 203 -39.58 33.44 -18.99
CA TRP A 203 -40.71 33.97 -19.76
C TRP A 203 -40.38 35.42 -20.11
N TRP A 204 -39.61 35.66 -21.18
CA TRP A 204 -39.56 36.93 -21.92
C TRP A 204 -39.17 36.61 -23.35
#